data_AF-A0A9W6ZQY3-F1
#
_entry.id   AF-A0A9W6ZQY3-F1
#
_cell.length_a   1.000
_cell.length_b   1.000
_cell.length_c   1.000
_cell.angle_alpha   90.00
_cell.angle_beta   90.00
_cell.angle_gamma   90.00
#
_symmetry.space_group_name_H-M   'P 1'
#
loop_
_entity.id
_entity.type
_entity.pdbx_description
1 polymer ?
#
loop_
_entity_poly.entity_id
_entity_poly.type
_entity_poly.pdbx_seq_one_letter_code
_entity_poly.pdbx_strand_id
1 'polypeptide(L)'
;WDCGSDGSGDCNALVQGVLDAREVKAVNDCGALVNVTVGEAKVLGTQSFGGILLPVLPTMGESGQGCSEANYDESIACWGGRNPFVGGGGDEGQLDLILDCIEEGGVDLGKAYKALSEEERGKVEECRGEYSGDGEGLEGGLKALFTYSCWDDSSTKEAPVKQMTDYMDKVSKAGPGEAPFYQMQALWEESTASVVIGELHLSSLVEDEEKSKLNSLIRNYIDSGRFSNINYVEVNNVCDGGVELKSSLDAFNEKNANDMR
;
A
#
# COMPACT_ATOMS: atom_id res chain seq x y z
N TRP A 1 -4.45 -0.21 -11.57
CA TRP A 1 -3.61 -0.58 -12.74
C TRP A 1 -3.30 -2.05 -12.64
N ASP A 2 -4.34 -2.87 -12.56
CA ASP A 2 -4.16 -4.28 -12.30
C ASP A 2 -4.03 -4.99 -13.64
N CYS A 3 -3.01 -5.83 -13.80
CA CYS A 3 -2.89 -6.73 -14.96
C CYS A 3 -3.94 -7.87 -14.87
N GLY A 4 -5.15 -7.51 -14.45
CA GLY A 4 -6.21 -8.39 -13.98
C GLY A 4 -7.07 -8.94 -15.10
N SER A 5 -7.78 -10.00 -14.75
CA SER A 5 -8.57 -10.95 -15.55
C SER A 5 -9.63 -10.43 -16.55
N ASP A 6 -9.72 -9.12 -16.82
CA ASP A 6 -10.76 -8.55 -17.68
C ASP A 6 -10.53 -8.80 -19.19
N GLY A 7 -9.45 -9.50 -19.55
CA GLY A 7 -9.14 -9.88 -20.92
C GLY A 7 -8.65 -8.72 -21.79
N SER A 8 -8.38 -7.55 -21.20
CA SER A 8 -7.88 -6.36 -21.90
C SER A 8 -6.36 -6.42 -22.14
N GLY A 9 -5.91 -7.50 -22.78
CA GLY A 9 -4.52 -7.68 -23.19
C GLY A 9 -3.63 -8.23 -22.08
N ASP A 10 -2.69 -9.05 -22.50
CA ASP A 10 -1.71 -9.66 -21.61
C ASP A 10 -0.67 -8.59 -21.21
N CYS A 11 -0.91 -7.95 -20.08
CA CYS A 11 -0.04 -6.93 -19.48
C CYS A 11 1.43 -7.40 -19.44
N ASN A 12 1.67 -8.67 -19.12
CA ASN A 12 3.01 -9.26 -19.11
C ASN A 12 3.58 -9.32 -20.52
N ALA A 13 2.78 -9.62 -21.54
CA ALA A 13 3.24 -9.55 -22.93
C ALA A 13 3.61 -8.12 -23.36
N LEU A 14 2.87 -7.10 -22.90
CA LEU A 14 3.21 -5.70 -23.19
C LEU A 14 4.51 -5.29 -22.51
N VAL A 15 4.66 -5.60 -21.22
CA VAL A 15 5.91 -5.35 -20.48
C VAL A 15 7.07 -6.10 -21.14
N GLN A 16 6.92 -7.39 -21.42
CA GLN A 16 7.92 -8.20 -22.10
C GLN A 16 8.30 -7.60 -23.47
N GLY A 17 7.33 -7.13 -24.26
CA GLY A 17 7.61 -6.48 -25.54
C GLY A 17 8.46 -5.22 -25.41
N VAL A 18 8.26 -4.43 -24.35
CA VAL A 18 9.10 -3.26 -24.06
C VAL A 18 10.50 -3.67 -23.62
N LEU A 19 10.63 -4.70 -22.78
CA LEU A 19 11.92 -5.24 -22.34
C LEU A 19 12.72 -5.79 -23.51
N ASP A 20 12.09 -6.59 -24.37
CA ASP A 20 12.68 -7.18 -25.58
C ASP A 20 13.17 -6.09 -26.55
N ALA A 21 12.36 -5.05 -26.78
CA ALA A 21 12.73 -3.92 -27.63
C ALA A 21 13.95 -3.14 -27.10
N ARG A 22 14.31 -3.32 -25.83
CA ARG A 22 15.46 -2.72 -25.16
C ARG A 22 16.58 -3.72 -24.85
N GLU A 23 16.46 -4.97 -25.34
CA GLU A 23 17.37 -6.07 -25.07
C GLU A 23 17.55 -6.36 -23.57
N VAL A 24 16.55 -6.01 -22.75
CA VAL A 24 16.54 -6.27 -21.31
C VAL A 24 16.05 -7.69 -21.07
N LYS A 25 16.89 -8.53 -20.48
CA LYS A 25 16.52 -9.92 -20.16
C LYS A 25 15.68 -9.98 -18.90
N ALA A 26 14.45 -10.47 -19.03
CA ALA A 26 13.61 -10.84 -17.89
C ALA A 26 13.99 -12.23 -17.35
N VAL A 27 13.82 -12.42 -16.04
CA VAL A 27 13.87 -13.73 -15.39
C VAL A 27 12.44 -14.23 -15.22
N ASN A 28 12.15 -15.37 -15.85
CA ASN A 28 10.84 -16.00 -15.81
C ASN A 28 10.82 -17.27 -14.93
N ASP A 29 11.99 -17.79 -14.57
CA ASP A 29 12.13 -18.94 -13.69
C ASP A 29 12.44 -18.48 -12.26
N CYS A 30 11.43 -18.51 -11.40
CA CYS A 30 11.57 -18.14 -9.99
C CYS A 30 12.49 -19.08 -9.21
N GLY A 31 12.56 -20.36 -9.63
CA GLY A 31 13.46 -21.36 -9.05
C GLY A 31 14.93 -20.97 -9.25
N ALA A 32 15.25 -20.29 -10.36
CA ALA A 32 16.59 -19.79 -10.62
C ALA A 32 17.01 -18.68 -9.63
N LEU A 33 16.08 -17.90 -9.07
CA LEU A 33 16.40 -16.78 -8.20
C LEU A 33 16.69 -17.19 -6.74
N VAL A 34 16.20 -18.36 -6.30
CA VAL A 34 16.31 -18.81 -4.90
C VAL A 34 17.76 -18.86 -4.40
N ASN A 35 18.70 -19.20 -5.28
CA ASN A 35 20.12 -19.36 -4.94
C ASN A 35 21.00 -18.23 -5.48
N VAL A 36 20.40 -17.18 -6.06
CA VAL A 36 21.14 -16.06 -6.65
C VAL A 36 21.57 -15.10 -5.55
N THR A 37 22.87 -14.90 -5.41
CA THR A 37 23.42 -13.86 -4.54
C THR A 37 23.14 -12.46 -5.11
N VAL A 38 23.20 -11.43 -4.27
CA VAL A 38 23.09 -10.02 -4.74
C VAL A 38 24.13 -9.69 -5.81
N GLY A 39 25.34 -10.25 -5.72
CA GLY A 39 26.38 -10.06 -6.74
C GLY A 39 25.98 -10.67 -8.08
N GLU A 40 25.44 -11.87 -8.08
CA GLU A 40 24.94 -12.55 -9.27
C GLU A 40 23.70 -11.85 -9.85
N ALA A 41 22.76 -11.41 -9.02
CA ALA A 41 21.60 -10.64 -9.45
C ALA A 41 22.01 -9.33 -10.16
N LYS A 42 23.03 -8.64 -9.66
CA LYS A 42 23.60 -7.44 -10.31
C LYS A 42 24.20 -7.77 -11.67
N VAL A 43 24.92 -8.88 -11.78
CA VAL A 43 25.48 -9.33 -13.06
C VAL A 43 24.36 -9.69 -14.03
N LEU A 44 23.34 -10.42 -13.58
CA LEU A 44 22.17 -10.78 -14.39
C LEU A 44 21.42 -9.54 -14.90
N GLY A 45 21.25 -8.53 -14.05
CA GLY A 45 20.55 -7.30 -14.39
C GLY A 45 21.38 -6.24 -15.10
N THR A 46 22.69 -6.46 -15.32
CA THR A 46 23.54 -5.44 -15.95
C THR A 46 23.12 -5.21 -17.40
N GLN A 47 22.85 -3.95 -17.74
CA GLN A 47 22.39 -3.57 -19.07
C GLN A 47 23.54 -3.18 -20.00
N SER A 48 23.41 -3.46 -21.30
CA SER A 48 24.42 -3.13 -22.31
C SER A 48 24.65 -1.62 -22.46
N PHE A 49 23.62 -0.83 -22.17
CA PHE A 49 23.65 0.63 -22.17
C PHE A 49 24.02 1.26 -20.80
N GLY A 50 24.40 0.43 -19.82
CA GLY A 50 24.72 0.85 -18.47
C GLY A 50 23.53 0.82 -17.52
N GLY A 51 23.82 0.71 -16.22
CA GLY A 51 22.81 0.52 -15.18
C GLY A 51 22.51 -0.96 -14.90
N ILE A 52 21.63 -1.18 -13.91
CA ILE A 52 21.22 -2.52 -13.46
C ILE A 52 19.69 -2.53 -13.40
N LEU A 53 19.07 -3.44 -14.14
CA LEU A 53 17.65 -3.73 -14.14
C LEU A 53 17.48 -5.25 -14.28
N LEU A 54 16.83 -5.89 -13.32
CA LEU A 54 16.51 -7.32 -13.38
C LEU A 54 14.98 -7.47 -13.30
N PRO A 55 14.28 -7.44 -14.44
CA PRO A 55 12.85 -7.68 -14.47
C PRO A 55 12.58 -9.13 -14.10
N VAL A 56 11.60 -9.36 -13.24
CA VAL A 56 11.15 -10.69 -12.85
C VAL A 56 9.69 -10.80 -13.22
N LEU A 57 9.38 -11.64 -14.21
CA LEU A 57 8.03 -11.78 -14.74
C LEU A 57 7.51 -13.19 -14.47
N PRO A 58 6.23 -13.37 -14.12
CA PRO A 58 5.65 -14.70 -13.97
C PRO A 58 5.69 -15.47 -15.30
N THR A 59 5.89 -16.78 -15.25
CA THR A 59 5.72 -17.64 -16.41
C THR A 59 4.25 -17.65 -16.82
N MET A 60 3.97 -17.30 -18.07
CA MET A 60 2.62 -17.32 -18.64
C MET A 60 2.04 -18.75 -18.56
N GLY A 61 0.96 -18.94 -17.80
CA GLY A 61 0.20 -20.20 -17.78
C GLY A 61 0.37 -21.07 -16.52
N GLU A 62 1.28 -20.73 -15.62
CA GLU A 62 1.25 -21.25 -14.24
C GLU A 62 0.42 -20.29 -13.38
N SER A 63 -0.21 -20.81 -12.32
CA SER A 63 -1.27 -20.15 -11.55
C SER A 63 -0.81 -18.87 -10.85
N GLY A 64 -0.68 -17.77 -11.60
CA GLY A 64 -0.68 -16.36 -11.14
C GLY A 64 0.37 -15.92 -10.12
N GLN A 65 1.14 -16.84 -9.52
CA GLN A 65 2.15 -16.52 -8.54
C GLN A 65 3.43 -16.14 -9.27
N GLY A 66 3.71 -14.83 -9.30
CA GLY A 66 5.03 -14.33 -9.65
C GLY A 66 6.09 -14.82 -8.67
N CYS A 67 7.36 -14.48 -8.94
CA CYS A 67 8.45 -14.87 -8.04
C CYS A 67 8.41 -14.15 -6.68
N SER A 68 7.49 -13.21 -6.52
CA SER A 68 7.11 -12.60 -5.26
C SER A 68 5.65 -12.94 -4.94
N GLU A 69 5.40 -13.32 -3.69
CA GLU A 69 4.05 -13.25 -3.13
C GLU A 69 3.76 -11.79 -2.78
N ALA A 70 3.03 -11.12 -3.69
CA ALA A 70 2.53 -9.78 -3.44
C ALA A 70 1.47 -9.85 -2.33
N ASN A 71 1.83 -9.34 -1.16
CA ASN A 71 0.91 -9.21 -0.03
C ASN A 71 0.18 -7.87 -0.10
N TYR A 72 -0.45 -7.57 -1.24
CA TYR A 72 -1.15 -6.30 -1.44
C TYR A 72 -2.34 -6.16 -0.48
N ASP A 73 -2.43 -5.02 0.19
CA ASP A 73 -3.51 -4.69 1.11
C ASP A 73 -3.94 -3.24 0.91
N GLU A 74 -5.01 -2.99 0.14
CA GLU A 74 -5.47 -1.63 -0.11
C GLU A 74 -5.90 -0.85 1.15
N SER A 75 -6.07 -1.54 2.29
CA SER A 75 -6.37 -0.88 3.56
C SER A 75 -5.19 -0.10 4.13
N ILE A 76 -3.96 -0.33 3.65
CA ILE A 76 -2.76 0.44 4.05
C ILE A 76 -2.54 1.68 3.18
N ALA A 77 -3.63 2.37 2.83
CA ALA A 77 -3.57 3.63 2.09
C ALA A 77 -3.18 4.81 2.99
N CYS A 78 -2.52 5.84 2.44
CA CYS A 78 -2.23 7.08 3.19
C CYS A 78 -3.52 7.84 3.52
N TRP A 79 -4.45 7.84 2.56
CA TRP A 79 -5.72 8.54 2.61
C TRP A 79 -6.86 7.53 2.58
N GLY A 80 -7.88 7.77 3.39
CA GLY A 80 -9.10 6.96 3.33
C GLY A 80 -10.16 7.42 4.29
N GLY A 81 -11.39 6.93 4.11
CA GLY A 81 -12.41 7.05 5.12
C GLY A 81 -12.01 6.20 6.32
N ARG A 82 -12.03 6.76 7.54
CA ARG A 82 -12.10 5.90 8.72
C ARG A 82 -13.45 5.20 8.61
N ASN A 83 -13.48 3.97 8.14
CA ASN A 83 -14.69 3.18 8.23
C ASN A 83 -14.89 2.88 9.74
N PRO A 84 -15.87 3.50 10.42
CA PRO A 84 -16.06 3.29 11.85
C PRO A 84 -16.51 1.85 12.17
N PHE A 85 -16.77 1.03 11.16
CA PHE A 85 -17.25 -0.34 11.27
C PHE A 85 -16.18 -1.43 11.02
N VAL A 86 -14.92 -1.05 10.74
CA VAL A 86 -13.79 -2.02 10.61
C VAL A 86 -13.36 -2.46 12.01
N GLY A 87 -14.18 -3.34 12.57
CA GLY A 87 -14.05 -3.91 13.90
C GLY A 87 -15.23 -4.80 14.27
N GLY A 88 -16.35 -4.73 13.55
CA GLY A 88 -17.51 -5.56 13.85
C GLY A 88 -18.47 -5.71 12.68
N GLY A 89 -18.12 -6.57 11.70
CA GLY A 89 -19.07 -7.22 10.78
C GLY A 89 -20.18 -6.37 10.14
N GLY A 90 -19.97 -5.06 9.98
CA GLY A 90 -20.94 -4.16 9.38
C GLY A 90 -20.95 -4.36 7.87
N ASP A 91 -22.15 -4.54 7.31
CA ASP A 91 -22.40 -4.68 5.87
C ASP A 91 -21.78 -3.49 5.11
N GLU A 92 -20.85 -3.77 4.20
CA GLU A 92 -20.26 -2.78 3.28
C GLU A 92 -21.33 -1.97 2.53
N GLY A 93 -22.52 -2.55 2.31
CA GLY A 93 -23.63 -1.91 1.60
C GLY A 93 -24.27 -0.71 2.31
N GLN A 94 -24.03 -0.47 3.61
CA GLN A 94 -24.61 0.71 4.28
C GLN A 94 -23.91 2.01 3.91
N LEU A 95 -22.62 1.96 3.57
CA LEU A 95 -21.88 3.15 3.14
C LEU A 95 -22.36 3.62 1.76
N ASP A 96 -22.54 2.68 0.84
CA ASP A 96 -23.03 2.96 -0.51
C ASP A 96 -24.42 3.62 -0.47
N LEU A 97 -25.31 3.14 0.39
CA LEU A 97 -26.65 3.73 0.57
C LEU A 97 -26.62 5.18 1.07
N ILE A 98 -25.65 5.52 1.94
CA ILE A 98 -25.49 6.89 2.43
C ILE A 98 -24.91 7.79 1.33
N LEU A 99 -23.91 7.31 0.58
CA LEU A 99 -23.30 8.06 -0.51
C LEU A 99 -24.31 8.31 -1.63
N ASP A 100 -25.07 7.29 -2.04
CA ASP A 100 -26.14 7.40 -3.04
C ASP A 100 -27.17 8.45 -2.62
N CYS A 101 -27.62 8.42 -1.35
CA CYS A 101 -28.56 9.42 -0.86
C CYS A 101 -27.98 10.84 -0.91
N ILE A 102 -26.70 11.03 -0.58
CA ILE A 102 -26.04 12.34 -0.60
C ILE A 102 -25.94 12.87 -2.05
N GLU A 103 -25.56 12.01 -3.00
CA GLU A 103 -25.51 12.36 -4.42
C GLU A 103 -26.90 12.63 -5.01
N GLU A 104 -27.92 11.83 -4.67
CA GLU A 104 -29.32 12.07 -5.05
C GLU A 104 -29.86 13.37 -4.44
N GLY A 105 -29.36 13.74 -3.25
CA GLY A 105 -29.57 15.05 -2.63
C GLY A 105 -28.95 16.21 -3.41
N GLY A 106 -28.11 15.95 -4.41
CA GLY A 106 -27.42 16.95 -5.21
C GLY A 106 -26.26 17.61 -4.44
N VAL A 107 -25.67 16.90 -3.48
CA VAL A 107 -24.47 17.34 -2.79
C VAL A 107 -23.25 16.86 -3.57
N ASP A 108 -22.35 17.78 -3.88
CA ASP A 108 -21.09 17.46 -4.57
C ASP A 108 -20.09 16.85 -3.59
N LEU A 109 -19.90 15.53 -3.68
CA LEU A 109 -18.96 14.77 -2.86
C LEU A 109 -17.49 15.17 -3.08
N GLY A 110 -17.17 15.87 -4.18
CA GLY A 110 -15.84 16.43 -4.42
C GLY A 110 -15.50 17.64 -3.54
N LYS A 111 -16.48 18.21 -2.84
CA LYS A 111 -16.26 19.33 -1.91
C LYS A 111 -15.95 18.81 -0.50
N ALA A 112 -14.94 19.40 0.12
CA ALA A 112 -14.70 19.21 1.55
C ALA A 112 -15.95 19.63 2.37
N TYR A 113 -16.29 18.89 3.44
CA TYR A 113 -17.46 19.19 4.28
C TYR A 113 -17.58 20.64 4.73
N LYS A 114 -16.44 21.26 5.08
CA LYS A 114 -16.38 22.65 5.53
C LYS A 114 -16.72 23.65 4.42
N ALA A 115 -16.56 23.24 3.16
CA ALA A 115 -16.89 24.01 1.98
C ALA A 115 -18.34 23.80 1.51
N LEU A 116 -19.08 22.85 2.10
CA LEU A 116 -20.49 22.66 1.83
C LEU A 116 -21.33 23.81 2.40
N SER A 117 -22.32 24.23 1.63
CA SER A 117 -23.38 25.13 2.10
C SER A 117 -24.13 24.54 3.29
N GLU A 118 -24.88 25.38 4.00
CA GLU A 118 -25.72 24.92 5.11
C GLU A 118 -26.82 23.95 4.62
N GLU A 119 -27.34 24.15 3.41
CA GLU A 119 -28.30 23.27 2.76
C GLU A 119 -27.69 21.91 2.39
N GLU A 120 -26.53 21.90 1.74
CA GLU A 120 -25.82 20.65 1.41
C GLU A 120 -25.48 19.87 2.68
N ARG A 121 -25.04 20.54 3.75
CA ARG A 121 -24.85 19.89 5.05
C ARG A 121 -26.15 19.34 5.62
N GLY A 122 -27.26 20.06 5.50
CA GLY A 122 -28.58 19.58 5.91
C GLY A 122 -28.99 18.26 5.24
N LYS A 123 -28.72 18.13 3.93
CA LYS A 123 -28.99 16.89 3.17
C LYS A 123 -28.10 15.73 3.59
N VAL A 124 -26.82 15.99 3.86
CA VAL A 124 -25.92 14.99 4.44
C VAL A 124 -26.47 14.49 5.78
N GLU A 125 -26.99 15.39 6.63
CA GLU A 125 -27.56 15.01 7.93
C GLU A 125 -28.93 14.29 7.82
N GLU A 126 -29.69 14.56 6.77
CA GLU A 126 -30.96 13.88 6.44
C GLU A 126 -30.71 12.44 5.99
N CYS A 127 -29.87 12.25 4.97
CA CYS A 127 -29.43 10.94 4.49
C CYS A 127 -28.83 10.11 5.62
N ARG A 128 -28.03 10.75 6.47
CA ARG A 128 -27.49 10.14 7.69
C ARG A 128 -28.58 9.59 8.61
N GLY A 129 -29.63 10.38 8.89
CA GLY A 129 -30.70 10.00 9.82
C GLY A 129 -31.51 8.78 9.37
N GLU A 130 -31.52 8.50 8.06
CA GLU A 130 -32.21 7.36 7.48
C GLU A 130 -31.47 6.04 7.72
N TYR A 131 -30.13 6.07 7.82
CA TYR A 131 -29.29 4.86 7.85
C TYR A 131 -28.49 4.65 9.14
N SER A 132 -28.35 5.63 10.03
CA SER A 132 -27.61 5.48 11.29
C SER A 132 -28.53 5.21 12.49
N GLY A 133 -28.41 4.04 13.12
CA GLY A 133 -28.90 3.84 14.48
C GLY A 133 -28.25 4.83 15.46
N ASP A 134 -29.07 5.45 16.32
CA ASP A 134 -28.72 6.07 17.60
C ASP A 134 -27.33 6.76 17.72
N GLY A 135 -27.12 7.79 16.89
CA GLY A 135 -26.82 9.18 17.30
C GLY A 135 -25.51 9.57 18.01
N GLU A 136 -24.95 8.79 18.93
CA GLU A 136 -23.80 9.25 19.76
C GLU A 136 -22.41 8.86 19.20
N GLY A 137 -22.33 7.93 18.25
CA GLY A 137 -21.06 7.59 17.56
C GLY A 137 -20.71 8.51 16.37
N LEU A 138 -21.61 9.41 15.98
CA LEU A 138 -21.71 9.83 14.58
C LEU A 138 -21.12 11.20 14.25
N GLU A 139 -20.95 12.12 15.22
CA GLU A 139 -20.05 13.27 14.99
C GLU A 139 -18.60 12.79 14.82
N GLY A 140 -18.24 11.69 15.48
CA GLY A 140 -17.00 10.95 15.26
C GLY A 140 -16.99 10.21 13.92
N GLY A 141 -18.12 9.62 13.53
CA GLY A 141 -18.34 8.92 12.25
C GLY A 141 -18.30 9.82 11.00
N LEU A 142 -18.83 11.03 11.07
CA LEU A 142 -18.78 12.01 9.98
C LEU A 142 -17.41 12.69 9.88
N LYS A 143 -16.73 12.99 10.99
CA LYS A 143 -15.30 13.35 10.96
C LYS A 143 -14.43 12.20 10.45
N ALA A 144 -14.86 10.96 10.65
CA ALA A 144 -14.25 9.75 10.11
C ALA A 144 -14.55 9.54 8.62
N LEU A 145 -15.71 10.00 8.13
CA LEU A 145 -16.02 10.14 6.69
C LEU A 145 -15.13 11.18 6.00
N PHE A 146 -14.56 12.14 6.75
CA PHE A 146 -13.57 13.09 6.24
C PHE A 146 -12.15 12.67 6.60
N THR A 147 -11.65 11.70 5.82
CA THR A 147 -10.23 11.43 5.52
C THR A 147 -9.30 11.32 6.73
N TYR A 148 -8.88 10.10 7.08
CA TYR A 148 -7.59 10.01 7.75
C TYR A 148 -6.49 10.39 6.75
N SER A 149 -5.35 10.88 7.26
CA SER A 149 -4.15 11.06 6.47
C SER A 149 -2.94 10.53 7.22
N CYS A 150 -1.94 10.05 6.48
CA CYS A 150 -0.74 9.46 7.05
C CYS A 150 0.33 10.46 7.49
N TRP A 151 0.16 11.76 7.19
CA TRP A 151 1.17 12.79 7.42
C TRP A 151 1.48 12.97 8.91
N ASP A 152 2.74 13.29 9.23
CA ASP A 152 3.25 13.37 10.60
C ASP A 152 2.54 14.42 11.46
N ASP A 153 2.04 15.50 10.85
CA ASP A 153 1.28 16.55 11.51
C ASP A 153 -0.23 16.29 11.57
N SER A 154 -0.70 15.18 11.00
CA SER A 154 -2.11 14.81 10.99
C SER A 154 -2.55 14.27 12.35
N SER A 155 -3.63 14.83 12.89
CA SER A 155 -4.28 14.30 14.11
C SER A 155 -4.90 12.91 13.91
N THR A 156 -4.93 12.41 12.67
CA THR A 156 -5.53 11.12 12.31
C THR A 156 -4.52 10.05 11.92
N LYS A 157 -3.22 10.39 11.85
CA LYS A 157 -2.11 9.51 11.43
C LYS A 157 -2.06 8.16 12.11
N GLU A 158 -2.48 8.09 13.37
CA GLU A 158 -2.48 6.84 14.12
C GLU A 158 -3.28 5.74 13.42
N ALA A 159 -4.38 6.08 12.72
CA ALA A 159 -5.21 5.10 12.03
C ALA A 159 -4.47 4.39 10.86
N PRO A 160 -3.98 5.10 9.82
CA PRO A 160 -3.25 4.46 8.72
C PRO A 160 -1.94 3.82 9.18
N VAL A 161 -1.23 4.44 10.14
CA VAL A 161 -0.02 3.83 10.71
C VAL A 161 -0.35 2.53 11.42
N LYS A 162 -1.43 2.47 12.19
CA LYS A 162 -1.84 1.24 12.86
C LYS A 162 -2.16 0.13 11.86
N GLN A 163 -2.96 0.42 10.83
CA GLN A 163 -3.31 -0.52 9.76
C GLN A 163 -2.05 -1.12 9.13
N MET A 164 -1.11 -0.27 8.72
CA MET A 164 0.17 -0.71 8.16
C MET A 164 1.00 -1.52 9.16
N THR A 165 1.08 -1.10 10.43
CA THR A 165 1.85 -1.87 11.41
C THR A 165 1.23 -3.23 11.74
N ASP A 166 -0.10 -3.33 11.78
CA ASP A 166 -0.81 -4.59 11.99
C ASP A 166 -0.57 -5.54 10.81
N TYR A 167 -0.61 -5.01 9.57
CA TYR A 167 -0.24 -5.71 8.36
C TYR A 167 1.22 -6.21 8.41
N MET A 168 2.18 -5.34 8.71
CA MET A 168 3.59 -5.69 8.77
C MET A 168 3.89 -6.71 9.87
N ASP A 169 3.22 -6.61 11.02
CA ASP A 169 3.30 -7.61 12.08
C ASP A 169 2.77 -8.97 11.62
N LYS A 170 1.65 -8.99 10.88
CA LYS A 170 1.07 -10.21 10.31
C LYS A 170 2.06 -10.86 9.33
N VAL A 171 2.60 -10.08 8.38
CA VAL A 171 3.58 -10.57 7.40
C VAL A 171 4.86 -11.06 8.09
N SER A 172 5.38 -10.30 9.05
CA SER A 172 6.60 -10.67 9.78
C SER A 172 6.44 -11.95 10.60
N LYS A 173 5.27 -12.16 11.21
CA LYS A 173 4.95 -13.37 11.98
C LYS A 173 4.73 -14.60 11.10
N ALA A 174 4.14 -14.43 9.91
CA ALA A 174 3.97 -15.52 8.95
C ALA A 174 5.32 -16.12 8.56
N GLY A 175 6.35 -15.26 8.43
CA GLY A 175 7.70 -15.70 8.09
C GLY A 175 7.82 -16.17 6.64
N PRO A 176 8.88 -16.92 6.29
CA PRO A 176 9.04 -17.44 4.94
C PRO A 176 7.92 -18.41 4.56
N GLY A 177 7.19 -18.07 3.50
CA GLY A 177 6.22 -18.94 2.84
C GLY A 177 6.89 -19.96 1.91
N GLU A 178 6.14 -20.45 0.91
CA GLU A 178 6.67 -21.32 -0.14
C GLU A 178 7.48 -20.53 -1.18
N ALA A 179 7.12 -19.26 -1.41
CA ALA A 179 7.87 -18.38 -2.29
C ALA A 179 9.23 -17.97 -1.71
N PRO A 180 10.27 -17.86 -2.57
CA PRO A 180 11.60 -17.44 -2.13
C PRO A 180 11.65 -15.98 -1.67
N PHE A 181 10.76 -15.15 -2.21
CA PHE A 181 10.59 -13.75 -1.81
C PHE A 181 9.16 -13.56 -1.31
N TYR A 182 9.05 -13.19 -0.04
CA TYR A 182 7.81 -12.69 0.53
C TYR A 182 7.97 -11.21 0.83
N GLN A 183 7.02 -10.43 0.33
CA GLN A 183 7.06 -8.98 0.37
C GLN A 183 6.43 -8.47 1.65
N MET A 184 7.12 -7.53 2.30
CA MET A 184 6.60 -6.69 3.36
C MET A 184 6.46 -5.28 2.80
N GLN A 185 5.22 -4.81 2.70
CA GLN A 185 4.93 -3.46 2.24
C GLN A 185 5.18 -2.46 3.37
N ALA A 186 6.15 -1.59 3.15
CA ALA A 186 6.50 -0.42 3.97
C ALA A 186 6.22 0.84 3.15
N LEU A 187 5.04 0.88 2.54
CA LEU A 187 4.60 1.91 1.61
C LEU A 187 3.12 2.21 1.86
N TRP A 188 2.68 3.37 1.40
CA TRP A 188 1.26 3.70 1.28
C TRP A 188 0.71 3.14 -0.01
N GLU A 189 -0.35 2.35 0.10
CA GLU A 189 -1.03 1.79 -1.06
C GLU A 189 -2.03 2.78 -1.69
N GLU A 190 -2.25 2.60 -2.99
CA GLU A 190 -3.24 3.36 -3.73
C GLU A 190 -4.47 2.51 -4.02
N SER A 191 -5.63 2.96 -3.53
CA SER A 191 -6.94 2.55 -4.02
C SER A 191 -7.49 3.66 -4.92
N THR A 192 -8.55 3.37 -5.69
CA THR A 192 -9.18 4.42 -6.51
C THR A 192 -9.66 5.59 -5.65
N ALA A 193 -10.18 5.30 -4.45
CA ALA A 193 -10.60 6.33 -3.51
C ALA A 193 -9.42 7.12 -2.93
N SER A 194 -8.32 6.46 -2.53
CA SER A 194 -7.17 7.15 -1.95
C SER A 194 -6.46 8.05 -2.96
N VAL A 195 -6.44 7.67 -4.25
CA VAL A 195 -5.91 8.52 -5.33
C VAL A 195 -6.74 9.78 -5.49
N VAL A 196 -8.07 9.66 -5.60
CA VAL A 196 -8.96 10.83 -5.74
C VAL A 196 -8.81 11.76 -4.53
N ILE A 197 -8.79 11.21 -3.32
CA ILE A 197 -8.59 12.00 -2.10
C ILE A 197 -7.20 12.65 -2.10
N GLY A 198 -6.14 11.90 -2.42
CA GLY A 198 -4.78 12.40 -2.53
C GLY A 198 -4.67 13.56 -3.51
N GLU A 199 -5.28 13.47 -4.69
CA GLU A 199 -5.32 14.55 -5.68
C GLU A 199 -6.04 15.80 -5.16
N LEU A 200 -7.18 15.65 -4.47
CA LEU A 200 -7.88 16.76 -3.83
C LEU A 200 -7.03 17.44 -2.74
N HIS A 201 -6.14 16.69 -2.11
CA HIS A 201 -5.16 17.20 -1.16
C HIS A 201 -3.82 17.64 -1.79
N LEU A 202 -3.73 17.62 -3.13
CA LEU A 202 -2.53 17.92 -3.90
C LEU A 202 -1.32 17.08 -3.48
N SER A 203 -1.56 15.82 -3.13
CA SER A 203 -0.53 14.88 -2.71
C SER A 203 -0.09 13.94 -3.82
N SER A 204 0.98 13.19 -3.56
CA SER A 204 1.48 12.07 -4.35
C SER A 204 2.05 11.01 -3.43
N LEU A 205 2.24 9.76 -3.89
CA LEU A 205 2.86 8.71 -3.08
C LEU A 205 4.23 9.11 -2.50
N VAL A 206 5.04 9.82 -3.28
CA VAL A 206 6.35 10.29 -2.84
C VAL A 206 6.19 11.33 -1.73
N GLU A 207 5.25 12.26 -1.88
CA GLU A 207 4.97 13.29 -0.88
C GLU A 207 4.31 12.72 0.38
N ASP A 208 3.43 11.74 0.25
CA ASP A 208 2.79 11.03 1.36
C ASP A 208 3.83 10.26 2.18
N GLU A 209 4.78 9.57 1.55
CA GLU A 209 5.92 8.94 2.22
C GLU A 209 6.75 9.99 2.98
N GLU A 210 7.16 11.07 2.31
CA GLU A 210 8.03 12.08 2.91
C GLU A 210 7.36 12.77 4.11
N LYS A 211 6.08 13.15 3.97
CA LYS A 211 5.32 13.82 5.03
C LYS A 211 4.92 12.90 6.16
N SER A 212 4.69 11.62 5.89
CA SER A 212 4.43 10.62 6.94
C SER A 212 5.68 10.18 7.69
N LYS A 213 6.87 10.46 7.12
CA LYS A 213 8.18 9.99 7.61
C LYS A 213 8.26 8.48 7.68
N LEU A 214 7.70 7.81 6.67
CA LEU A 214 7.49 6.37 6.69
C LEU A 214 8.81 5.59 6.79
N ASN A 215 9.81 5.89 5.98
CA ASN A 215 11.10 5.20 6.05
C ASN A 215 11.74 5.29 7.45
N SER A 216 11.68 6.47 8.09
CA SER A 216 12.16 6.68 9.46
C SER A 216 11.37 5.87 10.48
N LEU A 217 10.03 5.81 10.32
CA LEU A 217 9.14 5.03 11.18
C LEU A 217 9.47 3.53 11.09
N ILE A 218 9.60 2.99 9.87
CA ILE A 218 9.92 1.57 9.65
C ILE A 218 11.31 1.23 10.16
N ARG A 219 12.29 2.10 9.93
CA ARG A 219 13.63 1.95 10.50
C ARG A 219 13.57 1.77 12.02
N ASN A 220 12.82 2.63 12.72
CA ASN A 220 12.69 2.53 14.17
C ASN A 220 12.04 1.20 14.62
N TYR A 221 11.07 0.67 13.87
CA TYR A 221 10.50 -0.64 14.15
C TYR A 221 11.50 -1.78 13.96
N ILE A 222 12.32 -1.74 12.91
CA ILE A 222 13.39 -2.72 12.67
C ILE A 222 14.43 -2.65 13.80
N ASP A 223 14.91 -1.45 14.13
CA ASP A 223 15.94 -1.24 15.15
C ASP A 223 15.47 -1.67 16.55
N SER A 224 14.18 -1.51 16.84
CA SER A 224 13.58 -1.98 18.09
C SER A 224 13.38 -3.51 18.17
N GLY A 225 13.61 -4.23 17.07
CA GLY A 225 13.40 -5.67 16.99
C GLY A 225 11.93 -6.08 16.96
N ARG A 226 11.02 -5.19 16.49
CA ARG A 226 9.58 -5.49 16.41
C ARG A 226 9.28 -6.69 15.51
N PHE A 227 9.99 -6.78 14.39
CA PHE A 227 9.75 -7.78 13.35
C PHE A 227 10.62 -9.02 13.58
N SER A 228 10.00 -10.19 13.59
CA SER A 228 10.70 -11.48 13.73
C SER A 228 11.31 -11.96 12.42
N ASN A 229 10.68 -11.66 11.29
CA ASN A 229 11.17 -12.01 9.96
C ASN A 229 10.97 -10.83 8.99
N ILE A 230 11.98 -10.58 8.15
CA ILE A 230 11.96 -9.61 7.05
C ILE A 230 12.72 -10.24 5.89
N ASN A 231 12.18 -10.15 4.68
CA ASN A 231 12.85 -10.61 3.46
C ASN A 231 12.98 -9.47 2.46
N TYR A 232 11.88 -9.06 1.83
CA TYR A 232 11.86 -7.95 0.89
C TYR A 232 10.99 -6.81 1.44
N VAL A 233 11.54 -5.60 1.54
CA VAL A 233 10.82 -4.41 1.99
C VAL A 233 10.61 -3.47 0.82
N GLU A 234 9.36 -3.14 0.55
CA GLU A 234 8.97 -2.21 -0.51
C GLU A 234 8.64 -0.84 0.07
N VAL A 235 9.09 0.24 -0.57
CA VAL A 235 8.91 1.62 -0.10
C VAL A 235 8.52 2.55 -1.25
N ASN A 236 7.72 3.60 -1.01
CA ASN A 236 7.34 4.55 -2.07
C ASN A 236 8.49 5.45 -2.51
N ASN A 237 9.41 5.82 -1.61
CA ASN A 237 10.43 6.84 -1.86
C ASN A 237 11.76 6.50 -1.18
N VAL A 238 12.69 5.92 -1.94
CA VAL A 238 14.03 5.56 -1.44
C VAL A 238 14.94 6.77 -1.17
N CYS A 239 14.56 7.95 -1.64
CA CYS A 239 15.39 9.15 -1.53
C CYS A 239 15.24 9.87 -0.18
N ASP A 240 14.13 9.68 0.55
CA ASP A 240 13.94 10.22 1.91
C ASP A 240 14.23 9.14 2.96
N GLY A 241 15.44 9.11 3.52
CA GLY A 241 15.80 8.18 4.60
C GLY A 241 16.03 6.72 4.17
N GLY A 242 16.04 6.42 2.87
CA GLY A 242 16.23 5.06 2.36
C GLY A 242 17.62 4.47 2.63
N VAL A 243 18.68 5.31 2.72
CA VAL A 243 20.03 4.85 3.06
C VAL A 243 20.09 4.36 4.52
N GLU A 244 19.46 5.10 5.42
CA GLU A 244 19.37 4.76 6.83
C GLU A 244 18.50 3.52 7.03
N LEU A 245 17.35 3.43 6.34
CA LEU A 245 16.52 2.23 6.35
C LEU A 245 17.29 1.00 5.86
N LYS A 246 18.05 1.13 4.77
CA LYS A 246 18.92 0.06 4.28
C LYS A 246 19.95 -0.37 5.33
N SER A 247 20.55 0.58 6.04
CA SER A 247 21.53 0.26 7.09
C SER A 247 20.89 -0.56 8.22
N SER A 248 19.65 -0.27 8.61
CA SER A 248 18.93 -1.07 9.62
C SER A 248 18.58 -2.46 9.11
N LEU A 249 18.21 -2.59 7.83
CA LEU A 249 17.99 -3.89 7.19
C LEU A 249 19.28 -4.73 7.12
N ASP A 250 20.41 -4.12 6.79
CA ASP A 250 21.71 -4.80 6.79
C ASP A 250 22.05 -5.34 8.19
N ALA A 251 21.87 -4.51 9.23
CA ALA A 251 22.10 -4.91 10.62
C ALA A 251 21.15 -6.03 11.09
N PHE A 252 19.88 -5.96 10.69
CA PHE A 252 18.89 -7.02 10.94
C PHE A 252 19.34 -8.36 10.32
N ASN A 253 19.79 -8.34 9.06
CA ASN A 253 20.27 -9.52 8.35
C ASN A 253 21.53 -10.11 8.98
N GLU A 254 22.49 -9.27 9.37
CA GLU A 254 23.71 -9.72 10.04
C GLU A 254 23.40 -10.41 11.38
N LYS A 255 22.48 -9.84 12.16
CA LYS A 255 22.04 -10.45 13.42
C LYS A 255 21.41 -11.83 13.20
N ASN A 256 20.45 -11.94 12.28
CA ASN A 256 19.77 -13.21 12.02
C ASN A 256 20.72 -14.28 11.45
N ALA A 257 21.69 -13.88 10.62
CA ALA A 257 22.69 -14.81 10.10
C ALA A 257 23.60 -15.38 11.20
N ASN A 258 23.84 -14.62 12.28
CA ASN A 258 24.59 -15.09 13.43
C ASN A 258 23.76 -16.00 14.34
N ASP A 259 22.46 -15.72 14.51
CA ASP A 259 21.57 -16.54 15.35
C ASP A 259 21.28 -17.93 14.75
N MET A 260 21.50 -18.11 13.43
CA MET A 260 21.36 -19.40 12.73
C MET A 260 22.60 -20.30 12.78
N ARG A 261 23.73 -19.83 13.32
CA ARG A 261 25.01 -20.57 13.40
C ARG A 261 25.21 -21.22 14.76
#